data_AF-A0A918UH24-F1
#
_entry.id   AF-A0A918UH24-F1
#
_cell.length_a   1.000
_cell.length_b   1.000
_cell.length_c   1.000
_cell.angle_alpha   90.00
_cell.angle_beta   90.00
_cell.angle_gamma   90.00
#
_symmetry.space_group_name_H-M   'P 1'
#
loop_
_entity.id
_entity.type
_entity.pdbx_description
1 polymer ?
#
loop_
_entity_poly.entity_id
_entity_poly.type
_entity_poly.pdbx_seq_one_letter_code
_entity_poly.pdbx_strand_id
1 'polypeptide(L)'
;MSGSATSGVQEREMSVAVAFAGMRRVADVVFRAGCPDCRSSFELGAGALRLAVGATSRTTFYSFTCPECGAAVRKPAGERIVELLTGGGVRTLRLHSAG
;
A
#
# COMPACT_ATOMS: atom_id res chain seq x y z
N MET A 1 -50.98 12.03 -37.42
CA MET A 1 -51.03 12.19 -35.96
C MET A 1 -51.56 10.85 -35.44
N SER A 2 -50.78 9.94 -34.87
CA SER A 2 -49.93 10.13 -33.68
C SER A 2 -48.85 9.05 -33.66
N GLY A 3 -47.60 9.47 -33.40
CA GLY A 3 -46.44 8.58 -33.28
C GLY A 3 -46.34 7.99 -31.87
N SER A 4 -46.00 6.71 -31.80
CA SER A 4 -45.55 6.04 -30.57
C SER A 4 -44.10 5.60 -30.78
N ALA A 5 -43.17 6.41 -30.26
CA ALA A 5 -41.75 6.13 -30.27
C ALA A 5 -41.43 5.14 -29.15
N THR A 6 -41.20 3.87 -29.51
CA THR A 6 -40.68 2.89 -28.55
C THR A 6 -39.16 2.94 -28.53
N SER A 7 -38.67 3.09 -27.30
CA SER A 7 -37.48 2.41 -26.81
C SER A 7 -36.17 2.88 -27.42
N GLY A 8 -35.69 4.01 -26.89
CA GLY A 8 -34.26 4.29 -26.89
C GLY A 8 -33.54 3.09 -26.30
N VAL A 9 -32.78 2.40 -27.15
CA VAL A 9 -31.71 1.50 -26.73
C VAL A 9 -30.76 2.39 -25.94
N GLN A 10 -30.90 2.37 -24.62
CA GLN A 10 -30.00 3.06 -23.72
C GLN A 10 -28.68 2.31 -23.81
N GLU A 11 -27.81 2.83 -24.68
CA GLU A 11 -26.45 2.41 -24.87
C GLU A 11 -25.84 2.23 -23.48
N ARG A 12 -25.46 0.99 -23.20
CA ARG A 12 -24.73 0.61 -22.00
C ARG A 12 -23.43 1.40 -21.98
N GLU A 13 -23.42 2.59 -21.40
CA GLU A 13 -22.18 3.20 -20.93
C GLU A 13 -21.63 2.28 -19.83
N MET A 14 -20.76 1.38 -20.26
CA MET A 14 -19.98 0.52 -19.38
C MET A 14 -19.09 1.43 -18.55
N SER A 15 -19.51 1.71 -17.32
CA SER A 15 -18.73 2.52 -16.40
C SER A 15 -17.33 1.92 -16.24
N VAL A 16 -16.31 2.77 -16.26
CA VAL A 16 -14.93 2.37 -16.00
C VAL A 16 -14.85 1.58 -14.68
N ALA A 17 -15.66 1.91 -13.67
CA ALA A 17 -15.73 1.16 -12.42
C ALA A 17 -16.09 -0.32 -12.62
N VAL A 18 -17.05 -0.66 -13.51
CA VAL A 18 -17.39 -2.06 -13.80
C VAL A 18 -16.36 -2.76 -14.70
N ALA A 19 -15.64 -2.01 -15.54
CA ALA A 19 -14.55 -2.57 -16.33
C ALA A 19 -13.37 -3.04 -15.46
N PHE A 20 -13.10 -2.35 -14.34
CA PHE A 20 -11.97 -2.63 -13.46
C PHE A 20 -12.34 -3.42 -12.19
N ALA A 21 -13.63 -3.65 -11.90
CA ALA A 21 -14.11 -4.36 -10.71
C ALA A 21 -13.58 -5.80 -10.56
N GLY A 22 -13.11 -6.43 -11.66
CA GLY A 22 -12.57 -7.78 -11.68
C GLY A 22 -11.04 -7.87 -11.83
N MET A 23 -10.33 -6.75 -11.94
CA MET A 23 -8.86 -6.79 -12.04
C MET A 23 -8.25 -7.22 -10.71
N ARG A 24 -7.79 -8.48 -10.67
CA ARG A 24 -7.08 -9.05 -9.52
C ARG A 24 -5.78 -8.28 -9.31
N ARG A 25 -5.54 -7.93 -8.04
CA ARG A 25 -4.33 -7.23 -7.60
C ARG A 25 -3.09 -7.93 -8.13
N VAL A 26 -2.13 -7.11 -8.54
CA VAL A 26 -0.72 -7.47 -8.72
C VAL A 26 -0.27 -8.38 -7.58
N ALA A 27 0.49 -9.43 -7.90
CA ALA A 27 1.03 -10.39 -6.92
C ALA A 27 1.49 -9.64 -5.65
N ASP A 28 1.07 -10.14 -4.48
CA ASP A 28 1.41 -9.51 -3.20
C ASP A 28 2.94 -9.39 -3.10
N VAL A 29 3.45 -8.17 -3.14
CA VAL A 29 4.88 -7.90 -2.96
C VAL A 29 5.23 -8.30 -1.53
N VAL A 30 6.11 -9.28 -1.41
CA VAL A 30 6.63 -9.75 -0.13
C VAL A 30 7.97 -9.08 0.18
N PHE A 31 8.12 -8.67 1.43
CA PHE A 31 9.30 -8.01 1.94
C PHE A 31 9.96 -8.90 2.99
N ARG A 32 11.21 -9.26 2.78
CA ARG A 32 11.97 -10.00 3.78
C ARG A 32 12.41 -9.06 4.90
N ALA A 33 11.98 -9.35 6.12
CA ALA A 33 12.32 -8.61 7.32
C ALA A 33 13.06 -9.51 8.33
N GLY A 34 14.04 -8.93 9.02
CA GLY A 34 14.74 -9.56 10.14
C GLY A 34 14.46 -8.81 11.43
N CYS A 35 14.05 -9.53 12.47
CA CYS A 35 13.87 -8.97 13.81
C CYS A 35 15.21 -8.88 14.53
N PRO A 36 15.62 -7.71 15.06
CA PRO A 36 16.86 -7.57 15.82
C PRO A 36 16.79 -8.26 17.19
N ASP A 37 15.60 -8.45 17.77
CA ASP A 37 15.42 -9.00 19.11
C ASP A 37 15.54 -10.53 19.14
N CYS A 38 14.75 -11.24 18.33
CA CYS A 38 14.78 -12.71 18.27
C CYS A 38 15.64 -13.27 17.14
N ARG A 39 16.19 -12.40 16.27
CA ARG A 39 17.05 -12.76 15.12
C ARG A 39 16.40 -13.65 14.06
N SER A 40 15.09 -13.84 14.11
CA SER A 40 14.35 -14.55 13.05
C SER A 40 14.22 -13.68 11.80
N SER A 41 14.16 -14.35 10.64
CA SER A 41 13.84 -13.71 9.35
C SER A 41 12.54 -14.28 8.81
N PHE A 42 11.67 -13.41 8.32
CA PHE A 42 10.33 -13.76 7.83
C PHE A 42 9.94 -12.85 6.67
N GLU A 43 8.88 -13.24 5.97
CA GLU A 43 8.31 -12.48 4.87
C GLU A 43 7.08 -11.73 5.35
N LEU A 44 7.00 -10.44 5.02
CA LEU A 44 5.89 -9.57 5.35
C LEU A 44 5.23 -9.08 4.07
N GLY A 45 3.90 -9.14 4.01
CA GLY A 45 3.16 -8.42 2.99
C GLY A 45 3.18 -6.90 3.24
N ALA A 46 2.84 -6.13 2.21
CA ALA A 46 2.79 -4.67 2.29
C ALA A 46 1.91 -4.12 3.42
N GLY A 47 0.85 -4.84 3.79
CA GLY A 47 -0.06 -4.45 4.88
C GLY A 47 0.50 -4.61 6.30
N ALA A 48 1.57 -5.40 6.48
CA ALA A 48 2.21 -5.61 7.78
C ALA A 48 3.31 -4.58 8.08
N LEU A 49 3.75 -3.85 7.06
CA LEU A 49 4.74 -2.77 7.16
C LEU A 49 4.03 -1.42 7.21
N ARG A 50 4.66 -0.47 7.92
CA ARG A 50 4.24 0.93 7.94
C ARG A 50 5.44 1.80 7.66
N LEU A 51 5.33 2.67 6.67
CA LEU A 51 6.35 3.65 6.33
C LEU A 51 5.92 5.03 6.80
N ALA A 52 6.77 5.70 7.55
CA ALA A 52 6.60 7.11 7.92
C ALA A 52 7.70 7.93 7.25
N VAL A 53 7.32 8.92 6.45
CA VAL A 53 8.24 9.81 5.72
C VAL A 53 8.15 11.20 6.31
N GLY A 54 9.25 11.69 6.88
CA GLY A 54 9.36 13.06 7.37
C GLY A 54 10.12 13.97 6.39
N ALA A 55 10.41 15.20 6.82
CA ALA A 55 11.10 16.20 6.00
C ALA A 55 12.57 15.82 5.68
N THR A 56 13.18 14.94 6.49
CA THR A 56 14.56 14.46 6.33
C THR A 56 14.63 12.94 6.44
N SER A 57 15.71 12.33 5.94
CA SER A 57 15.98 10.89 6.10
C SER A 57 16.04 10.45 7.57
N ARG A 58 16.50 11.31 8.48
CA ARG A 58 16.51 11.05 9.94
C ARG A 58 15.12 10.93 10.53
N THR A 59 14.15 11.63 9.94
CA THR A 59 12.74 11.60 10.34
C THR A 59 11.93 10.56 9.57
N THR A 60 12.57 9.77 8.70
CA THR A 60 11.93 8.76 7.85
C THR A 60 12.30 7.35 8.35
N PHE A 61 11.28 6.54 8.60
CA PHE A 61 11.43 5.23 9.22
C PHE A 61 10.33 4.30 8.77
N TYR A 62 10.65 3.01 8.70
CA TYR A 62 9.65 1.96 8.60
C TYR A 62 9.56 1.19 9.91
N SER A 63 8.38 0.63 10.16
CA SER A 63 8.11 -0.17 11.34
C SER A 63 7.25 -1.38 11.00
N PHE A 64 7.45 -2.45 11.77
CA PHE A 64 6.66 -3.68 11.72
C PHE A 64 6.68 -4.35 13.08
N THR A 65 5.71 -5.23 13.31
CA THR A 65 5.67 -6.10 14.48
C THR A 65 6.23 -7.46 14.12
N CYS A 66 7.18 -7.97 14.89
CA CYS A 66 7.70 -9.32 14.68
C CYS A 66 6.61 -10.36 15.02
N PRO A 67 6.27 -11.28 14.10
CA PRO A 67 5.27 -12.32 14.37
C PRO A 67 5.76 -13.40 15.35
N GLU A 68 7.08 -13.55 15.50
CA GLU A 68 7.68 -14.57 16.37
C GLU A 68 7.74 -14.14 17.84
N CYS A 69 8.18 -12.91 18.12
CA CYS A 69 8.36 -12.41 19.49
C CYS A 69 7.45 -11.23 19.87
N GLY A 70 6.66 -10.71 18.94
CA GLY A 70 5.78 -9.56 19.17
C GLY A 70 6.49 -8.20 19.29
N ALA A 71 7.82 -8.14 19.14
CA ALA A 71 8.57 -6.90 19.27
C ALA A 71 8.21 -5.89 18.17
N ALA A 72 8.03 -4.61 18.55
CA ALA A 72 7.83 -3.51 17.63
C ALA A 72 9.19 -3.00 17.12
N VAL A 73 9.52 -3.36 15.88
CA VAL A 73 10.82 -3.03 15.27
C VAL A 73 10.69 -1.74 14.47
N ARG A 74 11.62 -0.81 14.68
CA ARG A 74 11.71 0.46 13.92
C ARG A 74 13.08 0.60 13.30
N LYS A 75 13.13 0.85 12.00
CA LYS A 75 14.38 0.99 11.25
C LYS A 75 14.37 2.27 10.40
N PRO A 76 15.50 2.97 10.28
CA PRO A 76 15.60 4.15 9.42
C PRO A 76 15.36 3.75 7.96
N ALA A 77 14.62 4.59 7.23
CA ALA A 77 14.33 4.39 5.81
C ALA A 77 15.11 5.43 5.00
N GLY A 78 16.13 4.98 4.27
CA GLY A 78 16.78 5.80 3.24
C GLY A 78 15.91 5.92 2.00
N GLU A 79 16.29 6.80 1.07
CA GLU A 79 15.53 7.10 -0.16
C GLU A 79 15.15 5.84 -0.95
N ARG A 80 16.11 4.95 -1.20
CA ARG A 80 15.86 3.69 -1.90
C ARG A 80 14.88 2.76 -1.20
N ILE A 81 14.88 2.74 0.14
CA ILE A 81 13.92 1.93 0.91
C ILE A 81 12.53 2.56 0.82
N VAL A 82 12.43 3.89 0.88
CA VAL A 82 11.16 4.61 0.70
C VAL A 82 10.54 4.30 -0.66
N GLU A 83 11.34 4.35 -1.73
CA GLU A 83 10.90 4.03 -3.09
C GLU A 83 10.38 2.60 -3.20
N LEU A 84 11.15 1.61 -2.71
CA LEU A 84 10.77 0.19 -2.77
C LEU A 84 9.49 -0.10 -1.98
N LEU A 85 9.39 0.42 -0.76
CA LEU A 85 8.21 0.19 0.09
C LEU A 85 6.97 0.89 -0.47
N THR A 86 7.12 2.13 -0.97
CA THR A 86 6.01 2.88 -1.57
C THR A 86 5.54 2.23 -2.87
N GLY A 87 6.48 1.83 -3.74
CA GLY A 87 6.17 1.14 -4.99
C GLY A 87 5.52 -0.24 -4.79
N GLY A 88 5.88 -0.93 -3.70
CA GLY A 88 5.26 -2.20 -3.32
C GLY A 88 3.95 -2.07 -2.52
N GLY A 89 3.40 -0.86 -2.39
CA GLY A 89 2.07 -0.64 -1.80
C GLY A 89 2.02 -0.59 -0.28
N VAL A 90 3.16 -0.39 0.40
CA VAL A 90 3.19 -0.18 1.85
C VAL A 90 2.45 1.12 2.19
N ARG A 91 1.68 1.10 3.29
CA ARG A 91 1.00 2.30 3.76
C ARG A 91 2.00 3.35 4.20
N THR A 92 2.02 4.46 3.47
CA THR A 92 2.92 5.58 3.71
C THR A 92 2.20 6.71 4.44
N LEU A 93 2.68 7.03 5.65
CA LEU A 93 2.29 8.20 6.42
C LEU A 93 3.30 9.32 6.16
N ARG A 94 2.85 10.49 5.69
CA ARG A 94 3.69 11.68 5.63
C ARG A 94 3.57 12.44 6.94
N LEU A 95 4.70 12.67 7.59
CA LEU A 95 4.78 13.45 8.82
C LEU A 95 4.89 14.92 8.42
N HIS A 96 3.85 15.69 8.69
CA HIS A 96 3.93 17.14 8.65
C HIS A 96 4.56 17.60 9.96
N SER A 97 5.69 18.31 9.88
CA SER A 97 6.17 19.08 11.02
C SER A 97 5.12 20.14 11.32
N ALA A 98 4.43 20.03 12.45
CA ALA A 98 3.75 21.20 13.02
C ALA A 98 4.86 22.23 13.29
N GLY A 99 4.85 23.31 12.50
CA GLY A 99 5.82 24.39 12.59
C GLY A 99 5.75 25.13 13.92
#